data_AF-A0A379B392-F1
#
_entry.id   AF-A0A379B392-F1
#
_cell.length_a   1.000
_cell.length_b   1.000
_cell.length_c   1.000
_cell.angle_alpha   90.00
_cell.angle_beta   90.00
_cell.angle_gamma   90.00
#
_symmetry.space_group_name_H-M   'P 1'
#
loop_
_entity.id
_entity.type
_entity.pdbx_description
1 polymer ?
#
loop_
_entity_poly.entity_id
_entity_poly.type
_entity_poly.pdbx_seq_one_letter_code
_entity_poly.pdbx_strand_id
1 'polypeptide(L)'
;MEVKNKLISKIIEKTIIANTISAEFFNEQKISLDKMKENLANSKLKLTRELFGLASEIGKNGLRNQATKIEESIVNSLLFDAPYNAKLAFATHNVMFSERHEMAMFLYENLSEIKENVTKSHKKNKITSNTSNKIKIFTYWDNESNLPFIVEKCRASLKKYINTEYFELIILNKNSYKAWTDFRQENINANITQAHFTDLLRMKLLEKWGGVWLDATCLLIQDFYLSIQEIIQQEHFLFSYTKSRTGTWFIYSKPNNYVISMISEAIQLWWKKKGYLTNYFMLHDVIEMLYWIDPEYQRQWNNNKKIHPRPAVTLVHSYEKDFTEDAFNLIVNNSFIHKLTYKYDINKVIKNSVLDQILSGQIEKAIRKRNNHLDMKEIQNKTFVFSRKDGTFSRKMYLAENGVIDNIGGKGHDNEYYWEILNNSLVIKNKAREVSSIFKEIFYYKQKIYLNGYFKNDISIQFNLRESD
;
A
#
# COMPACT_ATOMS: atom_id res chain seq x y z
N MET A 1 -66.88 -10.13 -57.13
CA MET A 1 -65.46 -9.95 -56.76
C MET A 1 -65.23 -8.61 -56.05
N GLU A 2 -65.76 -7.51 -56.60
CA GLU A 2 -65.59 -6.15 -56.07
C GLU A 2 -66.13 -5.92 -54.65
N VAL A 3 -67.31 -6.46 -54.32
CA VAL A 3 -67.90 -6.40 -52.96
C VAL A 3 -67.02 -7.11 -51.92
N LYS A 4 -66.39 -8.24 -52.29
CA LYS A 4 -65.45 -8.97 -51.41
C LYS A 4 -64.18 -8.16 -51.17
N ASN A 5 -63.62 -7.51 -52.20
CA ASN A 5 -62.42 -6.69 -52.06
C ASN A 5 -62.65 -5.45 -51.19
N LYS A 6 -63.83 -4.82 -51.30
CA LYS A 6 -64.21 -3.67 -50.46
C LYS A 6 -64.39 -4.06 -48.99
N LEU A 7 -64.96 -5.24 -48.73
CA LEU A 7 -65.09 -5.80 -47.38
C LEU A 7 -63.71 -6.13 -46.76
N ILE A 8 -62.83 -6.80 -47.52
CA ILE A 8 -61.46 -7.12 -47.10
C ILE A 8 -60.68 -5.85 -46.77
N SER A 9 -60.75 -4.82 -47.61
CA SER A 9 -60.07 -3.54 -47.37
C SER A 9 -60.52 -2.88 -46.06
N LYS A 10 -61.83 -2.92 -45.77
CA LYS A 10 -62.41 -2.37 -44.53
C LYS A 10 -61.99 -3.16 -43.29
N ILE A 11 -61.77 -4.48 -43.41
CA ILE A 11 -61.23 -5.31 -42.34
C ILE A 11 -59.77 -4.94 -42.07
N ILE A 12 -58.94 -4.81 -43.11
CA ILE A 12 -57.53 -4.41 -42.98
C ILE A 12 -57.42 -3.04 -42.31
N GLU A 13 -58.22 -2.06 -42.73
CA GLU A 13 -58.26 -0.72 -42.14
C GLU A 13 -58.61 -0.77 -40.65
N LYS A 14 -59.66 -1.51 -40.27
CA LYS A 14 -60.02 -1.70 -38.85
C LYS A 14 -58.93 -2.40 -38.04
N THR A 15 -58.24 -3.38 -38.62
CA THR A 15 -57.12 -4.07 -37.97
C THR A 15 -55.94 -3.12 -37.74
N ILE A 16 -55.61 -2.26 -38.71
CA ILE A 16 -54.57 -1.23 -38.57
C ILE A 16 -54.94 -0.25 -37.46
N ILE A 17 -56.16 0.28 -37.47
CA ILE A 17 -56.65 1.21 -36.43
C ILE A 17 -56.57 0.56 -35.04
N ALA A 18 -57.06 -0.68 -34.90
CA ALA A 18 -56.99 -1.40 -33.64
C ALA A 18 -55.55 -1.61 -33.15
N ASN A 19 -54.61 -1.90 -34.07
CA ASN A 19 -53.20 -2.06 -33.75
C ASN A 19 -52.55 -0.73 -33.32
N THR A 20 -52.87 0.38 -34.00
CA THR A 20 -52.39 1.72 -33.63
C THR A 20 -52.89 2.13 -32.25
N ILE A 21 -54.19 2.00 -31.98
CA ILE A 21 -54.77 2.32 -30.66
C ILE A 21 -54.13 1.45 -29.56
N SER A 22 -53.92 0.16 -29.84
CA SER A 22 -53.25 -0.74 -28.89
C SER A 22 -51.83 -0.29 -28.61
N ALA A 23 -51.06 0.07 -29.64
CA ALA A 23 -49.68 0.54 -29.49
C ALA A 23 -49.60 1.86 -28.69
N GLU A 24 -50.50 2.81 -28.93
CA GLU A 24 -50.61 4.05 -28.17
C GLU A 24 -50.89 3.77 -26.69
N PHE A 25 -51.89 2.92 -26.39
CA PHE A 25 -52.21 2.53 -25.02
C PHE A 25 -51.02 1.85 -24.31
N PHE A 26 -50.33 0.92 -24.96
CA PHE A 26 -49.14 0.28 -24.39
C PHE A 26 -48.03 1.30 -24.11
N ASN A 27 -47.85 2.28 -25.00
CA ASN A 27 -46.83 3.32 -24.83
C ASN A 27 -47.16 4.24 -23.64
N GLU A 28 -48.42 4.65 -23.50
CA GLU A 28 -48.89 5.45 -22.34
C GLU A 28 -48.71 4.71 -21.01
N GLN A 29 -49.06 3.42 -20.96
CA GLN A 29 -48.86 2.58 -19.78
C GLN A 29 -47.37 2.44 -19.44
N LYS A 30 -46.51 2.28 -20.45
CA LYS A 30 -45.06 2.22 -20.27
C LYS A 30 -44.50 3.52 -19.67
N ILE A 31 -44.88 4.67 -20.22
CA ILE A 31 -44.47 6.00 -19.70
C ILE A 31 -44.91 6.17 -18.25
N SER A 32 -46.15 5.77 -17.93
CA SER A 32 -46.69 5.84 -16.57
C SER A 32 -45.92 4.95 -15.60
N LEU A 33 -45.60 3.73 -16.01
CA LEU A 33 -44.80 2.79 -15.22
C LEU A 33 -43.39 3.31 -14.97
N ASP A 34 -42.74 3.88 -15.99
CA ASP A 34 -41.39 4.44 -15.86
C ASP A 34 -41.39 5.63 -14.89
N LYS A 35 -42.40 6.50 -14.93
CA LYS A 35 -42.58 7.60 -13.97
C LYS A 35 -42.81 7.09 -12.54
N MET A 36 -43.58 6.02 -12.35
CA MET A 36 -43.77 5.41 -11.03
C MET A 36 -42.48 4.82 -10.48
N LYS A 37 -41.68 4.15 -11.32
CA LYS A 37 -40.36 3.62 -10.93
C LYS A 37 -39.41 4.74 -10.50
N GLU A 38 -39.37 5.84 -11.26
CA GLU A 38 -38.55 7.00 -10.92
C GLU A 38 -38.97 7.62 -9.58
N ASN A 39 -40.27 7.83 -9.37
CA ASN A 39 -40.80 8.36 -8.11
C ASN A 39 -40.46 7.45 -6.91
N LEU A 40 -40.57 6.13 -7.09
CA LEU A 40 -40.21 5.15 -6.06
C LEU A 40 -38.71 5.23 -5.75
N ALA A 41 -37.86 5.28 -6.77
CA ALA A 41 -36.41 5.39 -6.60
C ALA A 41 -36.02 6.69 -5.85
N ASN A 42 -36.62 7.82 -6.22
CA ASN A 42 -36.41 9.11 -5.57
C ASN A 42 -36.86 9.09 -4.10
N SER A 43 -38.03 8.51 -3.82
CA SER A 43 -38.56 8.38 -2.45
C SER A 43 -37.67 7.48 -1.60
N LYS A 44 -37.20 6.37 -2.17
CA LYS A 44 -36.28 5.44 -1.52
C LYS A 44 -34.95 6.10 -1.20
N LEU A 45 -34.38 6.83 -2.16
CA LEU A 45 -33.13 7.57 -1.96
C LEU A 45 -33.26 8.61 -0.85
N LYS A 46 -34.37 9.34 -0.81
CA LYS A 46 -34.68 10.30 0.26
C LYS A 46 -34.74 9.60 1.63
N LEU A 47 -35.50 8.52 1.74
CA LEU A 47 -35.64 7.76 2.98
C LEU A 47 -34.30 7.16 3.45
N THR A 48 -33.51 6.60 2.53
CA THR A 48 -32.17 6.09 2.82
C THR A 48 -31.28 7.17 3.41
N ARG A 49 -31.28 8.38 2.83
CA ARG A 49 -30.48 9.52 3.34
C ARG A 49 -30.93 9.95 4.73
N GLU A 50 -32.24 10.07 4.96
CA GLU A 50 -32.80 10.45 6.26
C GLU A 50 -32.43 9.43 7.35
N LEU A 51 -32.61 8.14 7.07
CA LEU A 51 -32.30 7.07 8.03
C LEU A 51 -30.80 6.94 8.31
N PHE A 52 -29.95 7.14 7.30
CA PHE A 52 -28.50 7.19 7.51
C PHE A 52 -28.07 8.42 8.31
N GLY A 53 -28.68 9.58 8.06
CA GLY A 53 -28.48 10.79 8.87
C GLY A 53 -28.81 10.52 10.34
N LEU A 54 -29.97 9.92 10.60
CA LEU A 54 -30.38 9.50 11.94
C LEU A 54 -29.39 8.51 12.58
N ALA A 55 -28.95 7.49 11.83
CA ALA A 55 -27.98 6.53 12.33
C ALA A 55 -26.63 7.19 12.69
N SER A 56 -26.17 8.15 11.87
CA SER A 56 -24.94 8.92 12.14
C SER A 56 -25.07 9.76 13.41
N GLU A 57 -26.20 10.47 13.59
CA GLU A 57 -26.46 11.26 14.80
C GLU A 57 -26.54 10.39 16.06
N ILE A 58 -27.28 9.28 16.01
CA ILE A 58 -27.38 8.32 17.11
C ILE A 58 -25.98 7.78 17.46
N GLY A 59 -25.18 7.42 16.45
CA GLY A 59 -23.81 6.94 16.64
C GLY A 59 -22.90 7.97 17.31
N LYS A 60 -22.97 9.24 16.89
CA LYS A 60 -22.20 10.35 17.48
C LYS A 60 -22.57 10.63 18.93
N ASN A 61 -23.81 10.33 19.33
CA ASN A 61 -24.30 10.47 20.71
C ASN A 61 -24.07 9.20 21.57
N GLY A 62 -23.12 8.33 21.19
CA GLY A 62 -22.70 7.18 22.00
C GLY A 62 -23.55 5.92 21.86
N LEU A 63 -24.58 5.93 21.00
CA LEU A 63 -25.50 4.80 20.81
C LEU A 63 -25.13 3.97 19.55
N ARG A 64 -23.86 3.57 19.44
CA ARG A 64 -23.33 2.91 18.22
C ARG A 64 -24.03 1.59 17.88
N ASN A 65 -24.44 0.82 18.88
CA ASN A 65 -25.15 -0.45 18.66
C ASN A 65 -26.52 -0.23 18.00
N GLN A 66 -27.26 0.79 18.44
CA GLN A 66 -28.54 1.19 17.87
C GLN A 66 -28.35 1.73 16.44
N ALA A 67 -27.36 2.59 16.24
CA ALA A 67 -26.98 3.07 14.91
C ALA A 67 -26.70 1.91 13.94
N THR A 68 -25.96 0.89 14.40
CA THR A 68 -25.59 -0.28 13.58
C THR A 68 -26.83 -1.09 13.18
N LYS A 69 -27.81 -1.27 14.09
CA LYS A 69 -29.08 -1.94 13.77
C LYS A 69 -29.89 -1.17 12.72
N ILE A 70 -29.90 0.15 12.79
CA ILE A 70 -30.55 1.01 11.78
C ILE A 70 -29.84 0.85 10.44
N GLU A 71 -28.52 0.95 10.41
CA GLU A 71 -27.72 0.76 9.18
C GLU A 71 -27.96 -0.62 8.56
N GLU A 72 -27.99 -1.69 9.38
CA GLU A 72 -28.28 -3.04 8.92
C GLU A 72 -29.68 -3.15 8.30
N SER A 73 -30.69 -2.51 8.91
CA SER A 73 -32.04 -2.45 8.35
C SER A 73 -32.08 -1.71 7.01
N ILE A 74 -31.39 -0.57 6.90
CA ILE A 74 -31.27 0.18 5.64
C ILE A 74 -30.62 -0.71 4.56
N VAL A 75 -29.50 -1.38 4.89
CA VAL A 75 -28.79 -2.26 3.96
C VAL A 75 -29.67 -3.40 3.48
N ASN A 76 -30.44 -4.02 4.38
CA ASN A 76 -31.27 -5.17 4.06
C ASN A 76 -32.55 -4.82 3.30
N SER A 77 -33.13 -3.65 3.59
CA SER A 77 -34.46 -3.26 3.08
C SER A 77 -34.42 -2.22 1.97
N LEU A 78 -33.44 -1.31 1.97
CA LEU A 78 -33.39 -0.15 1.09
C LEU A 78 -32.23 -0.16 0.09
N LEU A 79 -31.18 -0.95 0.30
CA LEU A 79 -30.01 -0.98 -0.58
C LEU A 79 -29.85 -2.27 -1.40
N PHE A 80 -30.91 -3.06 -1.54
CA PHE A 80 -30.86 -4.31 -2.32
C PHE A 80 -30.63 -4.11 -3.83
N ASP A 81 -30.93 -2.93 -4.35
CA ASP A 81 -30.79 -2.49 -5.73
C ASP A 81 -29.66 -1.46 -5.91
N ALA A 82 -28.84 -1.25 -4.86
CA ALA A 82 -27.64 -0.44 -4.98
C ALA A 82 -26.75 -1.00 -6.11
N PRO A 83 -25.96 -0.16 -6.80
CA PRO A 83 -25.11 -0.60 -7.91
C PRO A 83 -23.91 -1.48 -7.48
N TYR A 84 -23.91 -1.93 -6.22
CA TYR A 84 -22.89 -2.77 -5.62
C TYR A 84 -23.53 -3.65 -4.53
N ASN A 85 -22.82 -4.69 -4.09
CA ASN A 85 -23.32 -5.57 -3.03
C ASN A 85 -23.19 -4.92 -1.65
N ALA A 86 -24.18 -4.10 -1.28
CA ALA A 86 -24.21 -3.36 -0.02
C ALA A 86 -24.13 -4.28 1.21
N LYS A 87 -24.75 -5.46 1.17
CA LYS A 87 -24.70 -6.45 2.26
C LYS A 87 -23.28 -6.94 2.51
N LEU A 88 -22.54 -7.33 1.45
CA LEU A 88 -21.16 -7.77 1.59
C LEU A 88 -20.20 -6.65 1.97
N ALA A 89 -20.44 -5.43 1.47
CA ALA A 89 -19.68 -4.25 1.88
C ALA A 89 -19.89 -3.95 3.37
N PHE A 90 -21.13 -3.98 3.86
CA PHE A 90 -21.46 -3.78 5.27
C PHE A 90 -20.84 -4.85 6.17
N ALA A 91 -20.87 -6.12 5.74
CA ALA A 91 -20.25 -7.22 6.47
C ALA A 91 -18.71 -7.13 6.52
N THR A 92 -18.08 -6.49 5.52
CA THR A 92 -16.63 -6.30 5.47
C THR A 92 -16.16 -5.27 6.49
N HIS A 93 -16.93 -4.19 6.63
CA HIS A 93 -16.74 -3.18 7.64
C HIS A 93 -18.10 -2.51 7.85
N ASN A 94 -18.56 -2.35 9.08
CA ASN A 94 -19.87 -1.75 9.36
C ASN A 94 -19.76 -0.30 9.88
N VAL A 95 -18.57 0.16 10.25
CA VAL A 95 -18.35 1.52 10.76
C VAL A 95 -18.40 2.54 9.63
N MET A 96 -19.00 3.71 9.91
CA MET A 96 -19.23 4.81 8.97
C MET A 96 -19.83 4.34 7.64
N PHE A 97 -20.85 3.47 7.69
CA PHE A 97 -21.39 2.88 6.48
C PHE A 97 -22.18 3.89 5.65
N SER A 98 -22.83 4.88 6.29
CA SER A 98 -23.48 6.00 5.61
C SER A 98 -22.51 6.73 4.68
N GLU A 99 -21.37 7.16 5.22
CA GLU A 99 -20.33 7.90 4.51
C GLU A 99 -19.71 7.05 3.38
N ARG A 100 -19.58 5.74 3.61
CA ARG A 100 -19.12 4.80 2.57
C ARG A 100 -20.15 4.57 1.48
N HIS A 101 -21.43 4.49 1.81
CA HIS A 101 -22.49 4.39 0.82
C HIS A 101 -22.53 5.64 -0.06
N GLU A 102 -22.43 6.82 0.54
CA GLU A 102 -22.30 8.09 -0.19
C GLU A 102 -21.10 8.08 -1.14
N MET A 103 -19.94 7.62 -0.68
CA MET A 103 -18.75 7.43 -1.50
C MET A 103 -19.00 6.45 -2.65
N ALA A 104 -19.65 5.31 -2.41
CA ALA A 104 -19.95 4.32 -3.45
C ALA A 104 -20.83 4.90 -4.55
N MET A 105 -21.89 5.62 -4.19
CA MET A 105 -22.80 6.25 -5.14
C MET A 105 -22.07 7.29 -5.99
N PHE A 106 -21.27 8.15 -5.36
CA PHE A 106 -20.44 9.12 -6.08
C PHE A 106 -19.49 8.42 -7.07
N LEU A 107 -18.77 7.39 -6.62
CA LEU A 107 -17.82 6.69 -7.48
C LEU A 107 -18.52 6.00 -8.65
N TYR A 108 -19.70 5.40 -8.41
CA TYR A 108 -20.47 4.74 -9.45
C TYR A 108 -20.98 5.73 -10.50
N GLU A 109 -21.57 6.85 -10.08
CA GLU A 109 -22.04 7.93 -10.97
C GLU A 109 -20.92 8.52 -11.83
N ASN A 110 -19.68 8.48 -11.35
CA ASN A 110 -18.52 9.08 -12.00
C ASN A 110 -17.53 8.04 -12.58
N LEU A 111 -17.87 6.74 -12.56
CA LEU A 111 -16.94 5.66 -12.88
C LEU A 111 -16.39 5.78 -14.31
N SER A 112 -17.23 6.16 -15.26
CA SER A 112 -16.84 6.35 -16.66
C SER A 112 -15.81 7.49 -16.83
N GLU A 113 -16.04 8.64 -16.17
CA GLU A 113 -15.10 9.77 -16.19
C GLU A 113 -13.77 9.38 -15.56
N ILE A 114 -13.81 8.69 -14.42
CA ILE A 114 -12.61 8.20 -13.72
C ILE A 114 -11.79 7.29 -14.64
N LYS A 115 -12.43 6.29 -15.27
CA LYS A 115 -11.75 5.35 -16.19
C LYS A 115 -11.17 6.03 -17.42
N GLU A 116 -11.89 7.00 -17.98
CA GLU A 116 -11.43 7.77 -19.14
C GLU A 116 -10.17 8.57 -18.77
N ASN A 117 -10.18 9.24 -17.61
CA ASN A 117 -9.05 10.02 -17.13
C ASN A 117 -7.83 9.13 -16.82
N VAL A 118 -8.03 7.96 -16.21
CA VAL A 118 -6.97 6.96 -16.01
C VAL A 118 -6.35 6.53 -17.35
N THR A 119 -7.19 6.24 -18.34
CA THR A 119 -6.73 5.84 -19.68
C THR A 119 -5.92 6.94 -20.35
N LYS A 120 -6.35 8.21 -20.24
CA LYS A 120 -5.62 9.38 -20.76
C LYS A 120 -4.27 9.56 -20.03
N SER A 121 -4.26 9.44 -18.70
CA SER A 121 -3.05 9.54 -17.87
C SER A 121 -2.00 8.50 -18.27
N HIS A 122 -2.41 7.24 -18.43
CA HIS A 122 -1.51 6.16 -18.86
C HIS A 122 -0.91 6.37 -20.25
N LYS A 123 -1.70 6.88 -21.20
CA LYS A 123 -1.21 7.23 -22.55
C LYS A 123 -0.15 8.33 -22.49
N LYS A 124 -0.38 9.38 -21.68
CA LYS A 124 0.56 10.49 -21.51
C LYS A 124 1.87 10.03 -20.88
N ASN A 125 1.81 9.22 -19.81
CA ASN A 125 3.00 8.80 -19.08
C ASN A 125 3.88 7.80 -19.84
N LYS A 126 3.32 6.98 -20.73
CA LYS A 126 4.09 6.09 -21.63
C LYS A 126 5.05 6.87 -22.54
N ILE A 127 4.72 8.11 -22.89
CA ILE A 127 5.53 8.96 -23.78
C ILE A 127 6.73 9.57 -23.02
N THR A 128 6.66 9.64 -21.68
CA THR A 128 7.65 10.34 -20.83
C THR A 128 8.58 9.42 -20.03
N SER A 129 8.69 8.12 -20.36
CA SER A 129 9.48 7.17 -19.55
C SER A 129 10.98 7.52 -19.56
N ASN A 130 11.50 7.97 -18.40
CA ASN A 130 12.90 8.38 -18.23
C ASN A 130 13.72 7.35 -17.41
N THR A 131 14.63 6.67 -18.11
CA THR A 131 15.99 6.13 -17.83
C THR A 131 16.50 5.67 -16.44
N SER A 132 15.87 5.94 -15.29
CA SER A 132 16.42 5.44 -14.00
C SER A 132 15.87 4.07 -13.63
N ASN A 133 16.77 3.09 -13.44
CA ASN A 133 16.41 1.75 -12.96
C ASN A 133 16.08 1.69 -11.45
N LYS A 134 16.20 2.81 -10.71
CA LYS A 134 15.95 2.82 -9.27
C LYS A 134 14.48 3.01 -8.93
N ILE A 135 14.00 2.21 -7.98
CA ILE A 135 12.64 2.36 -7.44
C ILE A 135 12.62 3.61 -6.54
N LYS A 136 11.64 4.50 -6.76
CA LYS A 136 11.50 5.71 -5.96
C LYS A 136 10.86 5.40 -4.62
N ILE A 137 11.34 6.01 -3.55
CA ILE A 137 10.73 5.94 -2.21
C ILE A 137 10.39 7.36 -1.77
N PHE A 138 9.10 7.66 -1.66
CA PHE A 138 8.58 8.94 -1.23
C PHE A 138 8.21 8.91 0.24
N THR A 139 8.56 9.97 0.95
CA THR A 139 8.01 10.30 2.28
C THR A 139 7.80 11.79 2.37
N TYR A 140 6.83 12.23 3.17
CA TYR A 140 6.48 13.66 3.29
C TYR A 140 6.36 14.08 4.75
N TRP A 141 6.96 15.23 5.07
CA TRP A 141 6.67 15.96 6.30
C TRP A 141 6.65 17.46 6.03
N ASP A 142 5.62 18.16 6.49
CA ASP A 142 5.34 19.54 6.07
C ASP A 142 6.44 20.53 6.47
N ASN A 143 6.81 20.51 7.76
CA ASN A 143 7.77 21.44 8.34
C ASN A 143 9.05 20.71 8.79
N GLU A 144 10.12 20.81 8.00
CA GLU A 144 11.40 20.19 8.33
C GLU A 144 12.13 20.84 9.51
N SER A 145 11.83 22.09 9.85
CA SER A 145 12.51 22.81 10.93
C SER A 145 12.06 22.38 12.33
N ASN A 146 10.91 21.70 12.45
CA ASN A 146 10.37 21.21 13.71
C ASN A 146 9.85 19.78 13.55
N LEU A 147 10.77 18.83 13.45
CA LEU A 147 10.44 17.41 13.35
C LEU A 147 10.18 16.84 14.75
N PRO A 148 9.03 16.18 14.97
CA PRO A 148 8.86 15.39 16.17
C PRO A 148 9.95 14.32 16.27
N PHE A 149 10.40 14.03 17.49
CA PHE A 149 11.48 13.08 17.74
C PHE A 149 11.28 11.71 17.07
N ILE A 150 10.06 11.16 17.11
CA ILE A 150 9.72 9.90 16.44
C ILE A 150 9.92 10.00 14.92
N VAL A 151 9.56 11.12 14.30
CA VAL A 151 9.74 11.34 12.85
C VAL A 151 11.22 11.44 12.50
N GLU A 152 12.01 12.12 13.34
CA GLU A 152 13.47 12.19 13.18
C GLU A 152 14.11 10.80 13.20
N LYS A 153 13.73 9.96 14.17
CA LYS A 153 14.20 8.57 14.29
C LYS A 153 13.79 7.72 13.07
N CYS A 154 12.56 7.84 12.62
CA CYS A 154 12.11 7.19 11.40
C CYS A 154 12.93 7.65 10.19
N ARG A 155 13.12 8.96 9.99
CA ARG A 155 13.93 9.52 8.90
C ARG A 155 15.38 9.04 8.93
N ALA A 156 15.98 8.96 10.12
CA ALA A 156 17.32 8.41 10.30
C ALA A 156 17.38 6.93 9.90
N SER A 157 16.36 6.14 10.26
CA SER A 157 16.26 4.74 9.85
C SER A 157 16.11 4.57 8.33
N LEU A 158 15.34 5.43 7.67
CA LEU A 158 15.20 5.42 6.21
C LEU A 158 16.56 5.64 5.54
N LYS A 159 17.32 6.65 5.97
CA LYS A 159 18.66 6.94 5.44
C LYS A 159 19.65 5.80 5.68
N LYS A 160 19.48 5.04 6.77
CA LYS A 160 20.38 3.93 7.13
C LYS A 160 20.07 2.66 6.35
N TYR A 161 18.80 2.33 6.15
CA TYR A 161 18.37 1.00 5.69
C TYR A 161 17.86 0.98 4.24
N ILE A 162 17.73 2.14 3.60
CA ILE A 162 17.43 2.21 2.17
C ILE A 162 18.74 2.19 1.39
N ASN A 163 18.96 1.09 0.66
CA ASN A 163 20.11 0.94 -0.20
C ASN A 163 19.97 1.78 -1.48
N THR A 164 20.87 2.77 -1.64
CA THR A 164 20.87 3.72 -2.75
C THR A 164 21.26 3.10 -4.09
N GLU A 165 21.73 1.86 -4.14
CA GLU A 165 21.94 1.11 -5.40
C GLU A 165 20.61 0.85 -6.11
N TYR A 166 19.58 0.49 -5.34
CA TYR A 166 18.27 0.09 -5.86
C TYR A 166 17.20 1.15 -5.73
N PHE A 167 17.32 2.02 -4.73
CA PHE A 167 16.29 2.99 -4.38
C PHE A 167 16.78 4.42 -4.51
N GLU A 168 15.84 5.30 -4.83
CA GLU A 168 15.98 6.74 -4.75
C GLU A 168 15.08 7.24 -3.60
N LEU A 169 15.69 7.58 -2.45
CA LEU A 169 14.96 8.12 -1.30
C LEU A 169 14.67 9.60 -1.50
N ILE A 170 13.40 9.96 -1.55
CA ILE A 170 12.88 11.29 -1.82
C ILE A 170 12.08 11.75 -0.60
N ILE A 171 12.68 12.65 0.18
CA ILE A 171 12.08 13.23 1.37
C ILE A 171 11.50 14.59 1.00
N LEU A 172 10.18 14.70 1.06
CA LEU A 172 9.43 15.86 0.61
C LEU A 172 8.93 16.70 1.78
N ASN A 173 8.75 17.99 1.50
CA ASN A 173 8.12 18.97 2.36
C ASN A 173 7.29 19.95 1.52
N LYS A 174 6.66 20.94 2.15
CA LYS A 174 5.80 21.93 1.49
C LYS A 174 6.46 22.72 0.35
N ASN A 175 7.78 22.85 0.37
CA ASN A 175 8.56 23.56 -0.64
C ASN A 175 9.07 22.62 -1.75
N SER A 176 9.41 21.37 -1.43
CA SER A 176 10.06 20.46 -2.38
C SER A 176 9.11 19.56 -3.17
N TYR A 177 7.89 19.29 -2.68
CA TYR A 177 6.95 18.38 -3.37
C TYR A 177 6.55 18.86 -4.77
N LYS A 178 6.54 20.18 -4.99
CA LYS A 178 6.11 20.80 -6.26
C LYS A 178 7.00 20.43 -7.46
N ALA A 179 8.24 19.99 -7.22
CA ALA A 179 9.15 19.51 -8.26
C ALA A 179 8.79 18.10 -8.76
N TRP A 180 7.98 17.35 -8.02
CA TRP A 180 7.72 15.93 -8.29
C TRP A 180 6.35 15.67 -8.92
N THR A 181 5.41 16.60 -8.78
CA THR A 181 4.04 16.47 -9.29
C THR A 181 3.53 17.82 -9.74
N ASP A 182 2.56 17.87 -10.65
CA ASP A 182 1.86 19.11 -11.05
C ASP A 182 0.67 19.40 -10.13
N PHE A 183 0.35 18.47 -9.22
CA PHE A 183 -0.64 18.65 -8.18
C PHE A 183 -0.20 19.75 -7.21
N ARG A 184 -1.12 20.62 -6.84
CA ARG A 184 -0.87 21.79 -6.00
C ARG A 184 -1.94 21.88 -4.93
N GLN A 185 -1.53 22.12 -3.69
CA GLN A 185 -2.46 22.30 -2.58
C GLN A 185 -3.40 23.48 -2.83
N GLU A 186 -2.87 24.56 -3.41
CA GLU A 186 -3.59 25.77 -3.78
C GLU A 186 -4.70 25.57 -4.81
N ASN A 187 -4.70 24.44 -5.54
CA ASN A 187 -5.76 24.11 -6.51
C ASN A 187 -6.98 23.44 -5.87
N ILE A 188 -6.93 23.16 -4.57
CA ILE A 188 -8.03 22.53 -3.85
C ILE A 188 -8.87 23.61 -3.22
N ASN A 189 -10.06 23.84 -3.79
CA ASN A 189 -11.03 24.81 -3.29
C ASN A 189 -11.82 24.24 -2.09
N ALA A 190 -11.09 23.78 -1.07
CA ALA A 190 -11.64 23.22 0.16
C ALA A 190 -10.63 23.31 1.31
N ASN A 191 -11.14 23.43 2.54
CA ASN A 191 -10.31 23.39 3.74
C ASN A 191 -9.85 21.95 4.02
N ILE A 192 -8.72 21.56 3.44
CA ILE A 192 -8.11 20.25 3.69
C ILE A 192 -7.13 20.31 4.84
N THR A 193 -7.13 19.29 5.69
CA THR A 193 -6.08 19.14 6.70
C THR A 193 -4.80 18.62 6.04
N GLN A 194 -3.67 18.79 6.73
CA GLN A 194 -2.38 18.28 6.26
C GLN A 194 -2.40 16.76 5.97
N ALA A 195 -3.15 16.00 6.77
CA ALA A 195 -3.28 14.55 6.57
C ALA A 195 -3.96 14.23 5.23
N HIS A 196 -5.09 14.87 4.94
CA HIS A 196 -5.83 14.65 3.69
C HIS A 196 -5.13 15.22 2.45
N PHE A 197 -4.38 16.33 2.60
CA PHE A 197 -3.48 16.77 1.54
C PHE A 197 -2.44 15.68 1.22
N THR A 198 -1.87 15.06 2.25
CA THR A 198 -0.86 14.00 2.08
C THR A 198 -1.46 12.73 1.47
N ASP A 199 -2.74 12.42 1.73
CA ASP A 199 -3.49 11.36 1.06
C ASP A 199 -3.57 11.60 -0.46
N LEU A 200 -3.83 12.83 -0.90
CA LEU A 200 -3.84 13.18 -2.32
C LEU A 200 -2.43 13.14 -2.93
N LEU A 201 -1.46 13.73 -2.23
CA LEU A 201 -0.08 13.82 -2.69
C LEU A 201 0.53 12.43 -2.93
N ARG A 202 0.35 11.49 -1.98
CA ARG A 202 0.91 10.14 -2.12
C ARG A 202 0.36 9.41 -3.34
N MET A 203 -0.95 9.53 -3.56
CA MET A 203 -1.60 8.88 -4.70
C MET A 203 -1.12 9.47 -6.01
N LYS A 204 -0.94 10.79 -6.08
CA LYS A 204 -0.38 11.47 -7.25
C LYS A 204 1.06 11.09 -7.57
N LEU A 205 1.90 10.96 -6.55
CA LEU A 205 3.29 10.56 -6.74
C LEU A 205 3.37 9.12 -7.25
N LEU A 206 2.62 8.20 -6.63
CA LEU A 206 2.62 6.79 -7.03
C LEU A 206 1.98 6.56 -8.40
N GLU A 207 0.92 7.30 -8.74
CA GLU A 207 0.32 7.25 -10.08
C GLU A 207 1.34 7.59 -11.16
N LYS A 208 2.11 8.68 -10.96
CA LYS A 208 3.08 9.20 -11.93
C LYS A 208 4.36 8.37 -11.98
N TRP A 209 4.91 8.03 -10.82
CA TRP A 209 6.27 7.50 -10.70
C TRP A 209 6.33 6.01 -10.32
N GLY A 210 5.21 5.42 -9.89
CA GLY A 210 5.25 4.18 -9.13
C GLY A 210 6.09 4.34 -7.87
N GLY A 211 6.74 3.24 -7.46
CA GLY A 211 7.64 3.21 -6.32
C GLY A 211 6.93 2.90 -5.01
N VAL A 212 7.48 3.41 -3.92
CA VAL A 212 7.01 3.18 -2.56
C VAL A 212 6.64 4.51 -1.92
N TRP A 213 5.50 4.55 -1.25
CA TRP A 213 5.17 5.57 -0.27
C TRP A 213 5.42 5.04 1.14
N LEU A 214 6.10 5.82 1.97
CA LEU A 214 6.28 5.58 3.39
C LEU A 214 5.83 6.82 4.17
N ASP A 215 4.90 6.65 5.11
CA ASP A 215 4.62 7.69 6.09
C ASP A 215 5.90 8.07 6.85
N ALA A 216 6.03 9.34 7.23
CA ALA A 216 7.23 9.85 7.91
C ALA A 216 7.50 9.20 9.28
N THR A 217 6.52 8.47 9.81
CA THR A 217 6.59 7.68 11.06
C THR A 217 6.81 6.18 10.81
N CYS A 218 7.28 5.78 9.63
CA CYS A 218 7.67 4.40 9.35
C CYS A 218 9.13 4.18 9.77
N LEU A 219 9.33 3.26 10.72
CA LEU A 219 10.64 2.84 11.20
C LEU A 219 11.11 1.59 10.47
N LEU A 220 12.33 1.64 9.93
CA LEU A 220 13.05 0.49 9.37
C LEU A 220 14.10 -0.01 10.37
N ILE A 221 14.35 -1.31 10.37
CA ILE A 221 15.29 -1.96 11.32
C ILE A 221 16.35 -2.82 10.61
N GLN A 222 16.17 -3.05 9.32
CA GLN A 222 16.97 -3.95 8.48
C GLN A 222 16.93 -3.45 7.03
N ASP A 223 17.82 -3.98 6.16
CA ASP A 223 17.89 -3.59 4.75
C ASP A 223 16.51 -3.69 4.08
N PHE A 224 16.05 -2.57 3.53
CA PHE A 224 14.71 -2.47 3.02
C PHE A 224 14.51 -3.28 1.74
N TYR A 225 15.51 -3.28 0.84
CA TYR A 225 15.42 -3.92 -0.47
C TYR A 225 15.19 -5.42 -0.31
N LEU A 226 16.02 -6.06 0.51
CA LEU A 226 15.93 -7.49 0.79
C LEU A 226 14.61 -7.86 1.47
N SER A 227 14.09 -6.97 2.31
CA SER A 227 12.88 -7.22 3.09
C SER A 227 11.59 -7.13 2.29
N ILE A 228 11.61 -6.48 1.12
CA ILE A 228 10.41 -6.25 0.30
C ILE A 228 10.44 -6.96 -1.06
N GLN A 229 11.33 -7.94 -1.27
CA GLN A 229 11.47 -8.63 -2.57
C GLN A 229 10.15 -9.19 -3.10
N GLU A 230 9.34 -9.82 -2.24
CA GLU A 230 8.03 -10.36 -2.64
C GLU A 230 6.99 -9.26 -2.93
N ILE A 231 7.16 -8.07 -2.36
CA ILE A 231 6.29 -6.91 -2.57
C ILE A 231 6.61 -6.25 -3.91
N ILE A 232 7.89 -6.05 -4.24
CA ILE A 232 8.28 -5.38 -5.49
C ILE A 232 7.98 -6.22 -6.75
N GLN A 233 7.78 -7.53 -6.59
CA GLN A 233 7.30 -8.41 -7.65
C GLN A 233 5.81 -8.22 -7.99
N GLN A 234 5.04 -7.59 -7.11
CA GLN A 234 3.61 -7.33 -7.35
C GLN A 234 3.39 -6.15 -8.31
N GLU A 235 2.16 -5.98 -8.81
CA GLU A 235 1.77 -4.79 -9.57
C GLU A 235 1.56 -3.56 -8.68
N HIS A 236 1.12 -3.78 -7.45
CA HIS A 236 0.96 -2.81 -6.38
C HIS A 236 1.02 -3.53 -5.03
N PHE A 237 0.96 -2.85 -3.90
CA PHE A 237 0.78 -3.48 -2.59
C PHE A 237 0.29 -2.47 -1.56
N LEU A 238 -0.67 -2.89 -0.74
CA LEU A 238 -1.12 -2.20 0.46
C LEU A 238 -1.37 -3.26 1.55
N PHE A 239 -1.08 -2.94 2.81
CA PHE A 239 -1.51 -3.78 3.91
C PHE A 239 -3.03 -3.87 3.96
N SER A 240 -3.59 -5.07 4.17
CA SER A 240 -5.03 -5.33 4.17
C SER A 240 -5.49 -5.84 5.54
N TYR A 241 -6.39 -5.11 6.20
CA TYR A 241 -7.01 -5.51 7.47
C TYR A 241 -8.05 -6.62 7.24
N THR A 242 -8.95 -6.40 6.29
CA THR A 242 -9.99 -7.34 5.89
C THR A 242 -10.45 -6.99 4.47
N LYS A 243 -10.40 -7.96 3.55
CA LYS A 243 -10.72 -7.80 2.12
C LYS A 243 -10.13 -6.53 1.48
N SER A 244 -10.91 -5.46 1.40
CA SER A 244 -10.59 -4.17 0.76
C SER A 244 -10.34 -3.02 1.75
N ARG A 245 -10.42 -3.26 3.07
CA ARG A 245 -9.95 -2.30 4.09
C ARG A 245 -8.44 -2.40 4.24
N THR A 246 -7.75 -1.27 4.11
CA THR A 246 -6.28 -1.24 4.07
C THR A 246 -5.66 -0.19 4.96
N GLY A 247 -4.34 -0.28 5.17
CA GLY A 247 -3.52 0.83 5.63
C GLY A 247 -2.91 1.56 4.44
N THR A 248 -2.92 2.89 4.47
CA THR A 248 -2.40 3.75 3.39
C THR A 248 -1.04 4.38 3.73
N TRP A 249 -0.45 3.99 4.86
CA TRP A 249 0.83 4.47 5.37
C TRP A 249 2.06 3.79 4.73
N PHE A 250 1.83 2.66 4.04
CA PHE A 250 2.79 1.98 3.18
C PHE A 250 2.07 1.56 1.91
N ILE A 251 2.56 2.01 0.76
CA ILE A 251 2.01 1.63 -0.54
C ILE A 251 3.17 1.37 -1.49
N TYR A 252 3.14 0.26 -2.21
CA TYR A 252 4.01 0.04 -3.37
C TYR A 252 3.18 0.01 -4.65
N SER A 253 3.76 0.46 -5.76
CA SER A 253 3.11 0.47 -7.07
C SER A 253 4.13 0.41 -8.20
N LYS A 254 3.85 -0.38 -9.24
CA LYS A 254 4.50 -0.15 -10.53
C LYS A 254 3.94 1.14 -11.18
N PRO A 255 4.75 1.87 -11.96
CA PRO A 255 4.26 3.05 -12.67
C PRO A 255 3.03 2.72 -13.52
N ASN A 256 2.05 3.63 -13.57
CA ASN A 256 0.79 3.45 -14.31
C ASN A 256 -0.04 2.22 -13.88
N ASN A 257 0.06 1.78 -12.61
CA ASN A 257 -0.82 0.74 -12.11
C ASN A 257 -2.29 1.19 -12.06
N TYR A 258 -3.20 0.41 -12.65
CA TYR A 258 -4.62 0.75 -12.74
C TYR A 258 -5.30 0.97 -11.39
N VAL A 259 -5.04 0.13 -10.38
CA VAL A 259 -5.63 0.28 -9.03
C VAL A 259 -5.23 1.62 -8.41
N ILE A 260 -3.95 1.96 -8.43
CA ILE A 260 -3.44 3.22 -7.88
C ILE A 260 -3.95 4.43 -8.66
N SER A 261 -4.03 4.35 -10.00
CA SER A 261 -4.61 5.41 -10.83
C SER A 261 -6.11 5.62 -10.56
N MET A 262 -6.89 4.55 -10.41
CA MET A 262 -8.31 4.64 -10.05
C MET A 262 -8.51 5.32 -8.70
N ILE A 263 -7.74 4.94 -7.67
CA ILE A 263 -7.80 5.58 -6.35
C ILE A 263 -7.42 7.05 -6.45
N SER A 264 -6.31 7.37 -7.13
CA SER A 264 -5.80 8.74 -7.33
C SER A 264 -6.86 9.62 -7.98
N GLU A 265 -7.45 9.17 -9.09
CA GLU A 265 -8.45 9.93 -9.83
C GLU A 265 -9.75 10.09 -9.03
N ALA A 266 -10.22 9.02 -8.39
CA ALA A 266 -11.42 9.03 -7.56
C ALA A 266 -11.37 10.07 -6.43
N ILE A 267 -10.30 10.07 -5.63
CA ILE A 267 -10.18 10.99 -4.48
C ILE A 267 -10.05 12.44 -4.96
N GLN A 268 -9.35 12.71 -6.05
CA GLN A 268 -9.26 14.07 -6.61
C GLN A 268 -10.60 14.56 -7.15
N LEU A 269 -11.33 13.69 -7.85
CA LEU A 269 -12.63 14.03 -8.41
C LEU A 269 -13.63 14.34 -7.29
N TRP A 270 -13.55 13.61 -6.17
CA TRP A 270 -14.32 13.92 -4.96
C TRP A 270 -14.02 15.34 -4.48
N TRP A 271 -12.75 15.68 -4.24
CA TRP A 271 -12.38 17.02 -3.77
C TRP A 271 -12.76 18.12 -4.77
N LYS A 272 -12.70 17.85 -6.08
CA LYS A 272 -13.10 18.78 -7.13
C LYS A 272 -14.62 19.03 -7.18
N LYS A 273 -15.43 17.97 -7.05
CA LYS A 273 -16.90 18.05 -7.22
C LYS A 273 -17.67 18.28 -5.91
N LYS A 274 -17.17 17.75 -4.80
CA LYS A 274 -17.83 17.78 -3.48
C LYS A 274 -17.19 18.78 -2.53
N GLY A 275 -15.86 18.81 -2.47
CA GLY A 275 -15.14 19.83 -1.69
C GLY A 275 -15.28 19.74 -0.16
N TYR A 276 -15.71 18.61 0.39
CA TYR A 276 -15.77 18.37 1.84
C TYR A 276 -15.26 16.99 2.23
N LEU A 277 -14.91 16.85 3.51
CA LEU A 277 -14.51 15.59 4.14
C LEU A 277 -15.75 14.85 4.68
N THR A 278 -15.98 13.60 4.26
CA THR A 278 -17.00 12.70 4.84
C THR A 278 -16.59 12.22 6.22
N ASN A 279 -15.35 11.75 6.37
CA ASN A 279 -14.74 11.35 7.63
C ASN A 279 -13.21 11.30 7.51
N TYR A 280 -12.51 11.12 8.64
CA TYR A 280 -11.04 11.09 8.69
C TYR A 280 -10.40 9.98 7.84
N PHE A 281 -11.09 8.87 7.58
CA PHE A 281 -10.60 7.73 6.81
C PHE A 281 -11.12 7.71 5.36
N MET A 282 -11.51 8.86 4.80
CA MET A 282 -12.07 8.97 3.45
C MET A 282 -11.27 8.21 2.37
N LEU A 283 -9.94 8.25 2.38
CA LEU A 283 -9.14 7.52 1.39
C LEU A 283 -9.35 6.00 1.48
N HIS A 284 -9.55 5.46 2.69
CA HIS A 284 -9.87 4.05 2.88
C HIS A 284 -11.24 3.71 2.29
N ASP A 285 -12.19 4.63 2.39
CA ASP A 285 -13.53 4.45 1.83
C ASP A 285 -13.50 4.48 0.30
N VAL A 286 -12.69 5.34 -0.31
CA VAL A 286 -12.43 5.32 -1.77
C VAL A 286 -11.90 3.95 -2.20
N ILE A 287 -10.84 3.47 -1.54
CA ILE A 287 -10.19 2.18 -1.84
C ILE A 287 -11.20 1.03 -1.74
N GLU A 288 -11.98 1.03 -0.66
CA GLU A 288 -12.95 -0.01 -0.40
C GLU A 288 -14.15 0.04 -1.36
N MET A 289 -14.68 1.22 -1.67
CA MET A 289 -15.86 1.32 -2.51
C MET A 289 -15.53 1.05 -3.98
N LEU A 290 -14.35 1.44 -4.47
CA LEU A 290 -13.86 1.02 -5.79
C LEU A 290 -13.84 -0.51 -5.95
N TYR A 291 -13.50 -1.24 -4.88
CA TYR A 291 -13.53 -2.71 -4.87
C TYR A 291 -14.92 -3.29 -5.12
N TRP A 292 -15.97 -2.59 -4.71
CA TRP A 292 -17.35 -3.08 -4.84
C TRP A 292 -18.02 -2.65 -6.14
N ILE A 293 -17.60 -1.53 -6.73
CA ILE A 293 -18.26 -0.94 -7.92
C ILE A 293 -17.55 -1.24 -9.24
N ASP A 294 -16.26 -1.58 -9.25
CA ASP A 294 -15.50 -1.84 -10.47
C ASP A 294 -14.91 -3.27 -10.53
N PRO A 295 -15.44 -4.16 -11.39
CA PRO A 295 -14.95 -5.54 -11.50
C PRO A 295 -13.48 -5.66 -11.90
N GLU A 296 -12.97 -4.73 -12.73
CA GLU A 296 -11.56 -4.70 -13.13
C GLU A 296 -10.66 -4.40 -11.93
N TYR A 297 -10.97 -3.34 -11.20
CA TYR A 297 -10.29 -2.97 -9.96
C TYR A 297 -10.30 -4.12 -8.97
N GLN A 298 -11.47 -4.74 -8.75
CA GLN A 298 -11.62 -5.87 -7.85
C GLN A 298 -10.72 -7.05 -8.24
N ARG A 299 -10.67 -7.40 -9.52
CA ARG A 299 -9.82 -8.49 -10.02
C ARG A 299 -8.34 -8.20 -9.79
N GLN A 300 -7.87 -7.01 -10.15
CA GLN A 300 -6.48 -6.63 -9.93
C GLN A 300 -6.12 -6.55 -8.44
N TRP A 301 -7.04 -6.06 -7.61
CA TRP A 301 -6.88 -6.04 -6.17
C TRP A 301 -6.72 -7.44 -5.59
N ASN A 302 -7.55 -8.39 -6.02
CA ASN A 302 -7.54 -9.77 -5.51
C ASN A 302 -6.30 -10.55 -5.96
N ASN A 303 -5.73 -10.24 -7.13
CA ASN A 303 -4.52 -10.89 -7.64
C ASN A 303 -3.23 -10.51 -6.92
N ASN A 304 -3.31 -9.59 -5.95
CA ASN A 304 -2.16 -9.04 -5.26
C ASN A 304 -1.96 -9.65 -3.86
N LYS A 305 -0.70 -9.75 -3.43
CA LYS A 305 -0.33 -10.25 -2.10
C LYS A 305 -1.06 -9.50 -0.99
N LYS A 306 -1.60 -10.25 -0.01
CA LYS A 306 -2.29 -9.71 1.18
C LYS A 306 -1.45 -9.97 2.42
N ILE A 307 -1.08 -8.91 3.12
CA ILE A 307 -0.43 -8.98 4.43
C ILE A 307 -1.25 -8.14 5.41
N HIS A 308 -1.56 -8.71 6.56
CA HIS A 308 -2.25 -7.99 7.62
C HIS A 308 -1.28 -7.01 8.32
N PRO A 309 -1.66 -5.74 8.58
CA PRO A 309 -0.75 -4.74 9.15
C PRO A 309 -0.42 -4.96 10.63
N ARG A 310 -1.14 -5.85 11.34
CA ARG A 310 -0.99 -6.09 12.79
C ARG A 310 0.48 -6.17 13.22
N PRO A 311 1.35 -7.00 12.62
CA PRO A 311 2.75 -7.06 13.02
C PRO A 311 3.48 -5.72 12.91
N ALA A 312 3.20 -4.95 11.85
CA ALA A 312 3.82 -3.65 11.60
C ALA A 312 3.34 -2.55 12.57
N VAL A 313 2.17 -2.71 13.21
CA VAL A 313 1.63 -1.77 14.20
C VAL A 313 1.77 -2.25 15.64
N THR A 314 2.33 -3.44 15.87
CA THR A 314 2.49 -3.99 17.23
C THR A 314 3.38 -3.10 18.11
N LEU A 315 4.44 -2.52 17.52
CA LEU A 315 5.38 -1.68 18.27
C LEU A 315 4.70 -0.43 18.82
N VAL A 316 3.87 0.25 18.03
CA VAL A 316 3.12 1.43 18.50
C VAL A 316 2.07 1.08 19.55
N HIS A 317 1.39 -0.05 19.42
CA HIS A 317 0.45 -0.53 20.43
C HIS A 317 1.12 -1.05 21.72
N SER A 318 2.45 -1.08 21.76
CA SER A 318 3.22 -1.51 22.92
C SER A 318 3.90 -0.35 23.65
N TYR A 319 3.63 0.91 23.26
CA TYR A 319 4.28 2.11 23.83
C TYR A 319 4.29 2.16 25.36
N GLU A 320 3.18 1.80 26.00
CA GLU A 320 3.00 1.86 27.45
C GLU A 320 3.46 0.59 28.18
N LYS A 321 3.86 -0.45 27.45
CA LYS A 321 4.32 -1.71 28.04
C LYS A 321 5.76 -1.61 28.50
N ASP A 322 6.11 -2.36 29.53
CA ASP A 322 7.49 -2.53 29.97
C ASP A 322 8.37 -3.04 28.84
N PHE A 323 9.55 -2.46 28.72
CA PHE A 323 10.56 -2.90 27.78
C PHE A 323 11.38 -4.05 28.37
N THR A 324 11.45 -5.14 27.60
CA THR A 324 12.49 -6.15 27.71
C THR A 324 13.09 -6.37 26.32
N GLU A 325 14.39 -6.70 26.27
CA GLU A 325 15.10 -6.92 25.00
C GLU A 325 14.44 -8.05 24.20
N ASP A 326 14.04 -9.15 24.86
CA ASP A 326 13.36 -10.29 24.23
C ASP A 326 11.99 -9.94 23.64
N ALA A 327 11.14 -9.24 24.42
CA ALA A 327 9.82 -8.85 23.94
C ALA A 327 9.93 -7.83 22.79
N PHE A 328 10.88 -6.91 22.89
CA PHE A 328 11.16 -5.96 21.82
C PHE A 328 11.62 -6.67 20.55
N ASN A 329 12.59 -7.58 20.66
CA ASN A 329 13.11 -8.37 19.54
C ASN A 329 12.01 -9.19 18.87
N LEU A 330 11.13 -9.82 19.66
CA LEU A 330 9.98 -10.55 19.13
C LEU A 330 9.05 -9.62 18.32
N ILE A 331 8.75 -8.43 18.83
CA ILE A 331 7.91 -7.46 18.12
C ILE A 331 8.58 -7.04 16.81
N VAL A 332 9.86 -6.64 16.87
CA VAL A 332 10.53 -6.09 15.68
C VAL A 332 10.83 -7.13 14.61
N ASN A 333 11.02 -8.40 14.98
CA ASN A 333 11.24 -9.51 14.04
C ASN A 333 9.99 -9.91 13.24
N ASN A 334 8.80 -9.58 13.72
CA ASN A 334 7.55 -9.98 13.07
C ASN A 334 7.12 -9.06 11.91
N SER A 335 7.87 -7.99 11.63
CA SER A 335 7.60 -7.13 10.48
C SER A 335 8.86 -6.52 9.89
N PHE A 336 8.87 -6.35 8.57
CA PHE A 336 9.92 -5.63 7.87
C PHE A 336 9.88 -4.11 8.10
N ILE A 337 8.76 -3.59 8.60
CA ILE A 337 8.54 -2.17 8.83
C ILE A 337 7.64 -1.95 10.04
N HIS A 338 7.89 -0.89 10.80
CA HIS A 338 7.11 -0.56 11.99
C HIS A 338 6.46 0.81 11.86
N LYS A 339 5.14 0.87 11.80
CA LYS A 339 4.38 2.13 11.79
C LYS A 339 4.25 2.64 13.21
N LEU A 340 4.80 3.83 13.44
CA LEU A 340 4.77 4.53 14.73
C LEU A 340 3.74 5.67 14.74
N THR A 341 3.61 6.33 15.89
CA THR A 341 2.91 7.61 16.03
C THR A 341 3.79 8.61 16.75
N TYR A 342 3.81 9.86 16.30
CA TYR A 342 4.44 10.96 17.03
C TYR A 342 3.49 11.59 18.06
N LYS A 343 2.23 11.18 18.09
CA LYS A 343 1.21 11.67 19.03
C LYS A 343 1.30 10.86 20.32
N TYR A 344 1.97 11.41 21.32
CA TYR A 344 2.04 10.89 22.68
C TYR A 344 2.12 12.07 23.66
N ASP A 345 1.70 11.86 24.90
CA ASP A 345 1.84 12.84 25.98
C ASP A 345 3.17 12.57 26.71
N ILE A 346 4.11 13.50 26.58
CA ILE A 346 5.45 13.38 27.19
C ILE A 346 5.37 13.21 28.71
N ASN A 347 4.36 13.78 29.37
CA ASN A 347 4.19 13.71 30.81
C ASN A 347 3.63 12.36 31.29
N LYS A 348 3.13 11.53 30.37
CA LYS A 348 2.58 10.19 30.67
C LYS A 348 3.52 9.06 30.25
N VAL A 349 4.72 9.37 29.79
CA VAL A 349 5.71 8.34 29.41
C VAL A 349 6.15 7.58 30.66
N ILE A 350 5.84 6.29 30.69
CA ILE A 350 6.23 5.38 31.78
C ILE A 350 7.72 5.06 31.64
N LYS A 351 8.49 5.24 32.72
CA LYS A 351 9.93 4.90 32.75
C LYS A 351 10.13 3.42 32.42
N ASN A 352 11.13 3.11 31.60
CA ASN A 352 11.40 1.76 31.10
C ASN A 352 10.28 1.16 30.21
N SER A 353 9.31 1.95 29.76
CA SER A 353 8.37 1.49 28.74
C SER A 353 9.01 1.45 27.35
N VAL A 354 8.38 0.75 26.40
CA VAL A 354 8.82 0.75 24.99
C VAL A 354 8.98 2.17 24.46
N LEU A 355 8.04 3.08 24.73
CA LEU A 355 8.15 4.46 24.28
C LEU A 355 9.35 5.19 24.90
N ASP A 356 9.57 5.06 26.21
CA ASP A 356 10.75 5.64 26.89
C ASP A 356 12.07 5.15 26.26
N GLN A 357 12.12 3.88 25.86
CA GLN A 357 13.29 3.30 25.21
C GLN A 357 13.47 3.76 23.75
N ILE A 358 12.39 4.09 23.05
CA ILE A 358 12.45 4.76 21.74
C ILE A 358 13.01 6.17 21.93
N LEU A 359 12.48 6.92 22.89
CA LEU A 359 12.83 8.32 23.16
C LEU A 359 14.27 8.48 23.67
N SER A 360 14.77 7.55 24.48
CA SER A 360 16.14 7.57 24.99
C SER A 360 17.18 7.01 23.99
N GLY A 361 16.76 6.50 22.83
CA GLY A 361 17.66 5.95 21.81
C GLY A 361 18.27 4.57 22.17
N GLN A 362 17.82 3.92 23.24
CA GLN A 362 18.30 2.59 23.61
C GLN A 362 17.91 1.52 22.60
N ILE A 363 16.80 1.71 21.89
CA ILE A 363 16.40 0.82 20.80
C ILE A 363 17.42 0.80 19.65
N GLU A 364 18.08 1.91 19.35
CA GLU A 364 19.14 1.92 18.34
C GLU A 364 20.33 1.08 18.79
N LYS A 365 20.60 1.01 20.10
CA LYS A 365 21.61 0.11 20.67
C LYS A 365 21.16 -1.35 20.59
N ALA A 366 19.90 -1.67 20.89
CA ALA A 366 19.35 -3.03 20.76
C ALA A 366 19.34 -3.51 19.29
N ILE A 367 18.90 -2.66 18.36
CA ILE A 367 18.94 -2.94 16.91
C ILE A 367 20.39 -3.03 16.41
N ARG A 368 21.31 -2.19 16.91
CA ARG A 368 22.74 -2.30 16.58
C ARG A 368 23.34 -3.58 17.13
N LYS A 369 23.04 -3.99 18.37
CA LYS A 369 23.46 -5.28 18.93
C LYS A 369 22.95 -6.44 18.07
N ARG A 370 21.68 -6.40 17.64
CA ARG A 370 21.11 -7.37 16.70
C ARG A 370 21.85 -7.41 15.36
N ASN A 371 22.10 -6.25 14.74
CA ASN A 371 22.77 -6.18 13.44
C ASN A 371 24.29 -6.37 13.52
N ASN A 372 24.88 -6.35 14.73
CA ASN A 372 26.30 -6.58 14.98
C ASN A 372 26.64 -7.90 15.69
N HIS A 373 25.71 -8.84 15.89
CA HIS A 373 26.04 -10.15 16.48
C HIS A 373 25.44 -11.30 15.66
N LEU A 374 26.05 -11.56 14.49
CA LEU A 374 26.89 -12.74 14.44
C LEU A 374 28.28 -12.27 14.86
N ASP A 375 28.89 -12.88 15.85
CA ASP A 375 30.35 -12.82 15.91
C ASP A 375 30.85 -13.30 14.54
N MET A 376 31.74 -12.58 13.87
CA MET A 376 32.33 -13.08 12.63
C MET A 376 33.06 -14.42 12.87
N LYS A 377 33.29 -14.82 14.12
CA LYS A 377 33.69 -16.19 14.49
C LYS A 377 32.58 -17.24 14.30
N GLU A 378 31.30 -16.90 14.34
CA GLU A 378 30.19 -17.85 14.14
C GLU A 378 30.08 -18.35 12.69
N ILE A 379 30.82 -17.76 11.74
CA ILE A 379 30.98 -18.30 10.38
C ILE A 379 32.04 -19.41 10.32
N GLN A 380 32.81 -19.61 11.40
CA GLN A 380 33.80 -20.68 11.47
C GLN A 380 33.13 -22.04 11.44
N ASN A 381 33.83 -23.01 10.86
CA ASN A 381 33.45 -24.41 10.80
C ASN A 381 32.08 -24.64 10.13
N LYS A 382 31.75 -23.79 9.15
CA LYS A 382 30.51 -23.85 8.38
C LYS A 382 30.79 -23.88 6.89
N THR A 383 29.86 -24.49 6.18
CA THR A 383 29.86 -24.53 4.72
C THR A 383 29.03 -23.39 4.17
N PHE A 384 29.60 -22.64 3.24
CA PHE A 384 28.94 -21.55 2.55
C PHE A 384 28.97 -21.72 1.05
N VAL A 385 27.95 -21.19 0.39
CA VAL A 385 27.93 -20.95 -1.04
C VAL A 385 28.39 -19.53 -1.29
N PHE A 386 29.55 -19.38 -1.93
CA PHE A 386 30.07 -18.12 -2.45
C PHE A 386 29.66 -17.98 -3.90
N SER A 387 29.12 -16.83 -4.29
CA SER A 387 28.69 -16.55 -5.67
C SER A 387 28.71 -15.05 -5.95
N ARG A 388 28.64 -14.66 -7.22
CA ARG A 388 28.26 -13.28 -7.55
C ARG A 388 26.83 -13.01 -7.11
N LYS A 389 26.49 -11.72 -7.01
CA LYS A 389 25.16 -11.25 -6.60
C LYS A 389 24.00 -11.89 -7.38
N ASP A 390 24.21 -12.17 -8.67
CA ASP A 390 23.25 -12.79 -9.61
C ASP A 390 23.24 -14.34 -9.56
N GLY A 391 24.04 -14.96 -8.68
CA GLY A 391 24.17 -16.40 -8.54
C GLY A 391 25.17 -17.05 -9.51
N THR A 392 25.81 -16.28 -10.40
CA THR A 392 26.85 -16.79 -11.28
C THR A 392 28.16 -17.06 -10.52
N PHE A 393 29.02 -17.91 -11.07
CA PHE A 393 30.30 -18.32 -10.46
C PHE A 393 30.16 -18.89 -9.04
N SER A 394 29.07 -19.63 -8.80
CA SER A 394 28.79 -20.24 -7.51
C SER A 394 29.76 -21.40 -7.18
N ARG A 395 30.28 -21.41 -5.95
CA ARG A 395 31.05 -22.51 -5.36
C ARG A 395 30.71 -22.71 -3.89
N LYS A 396 30.89 -23.94 -3.40
CA LYS A 396 30.77 -24.31 -2.00
C LYS A 396 32.16 -24.30 -1.36
N MET A 397 32.28 -23.60 -0.25
CA MET A 397 33.51 -23.51 0.52
C MET A 397 33.23 -23.78 1.99
N TYR A 398 34.17 -24.43 2.66
CA TYR A 398 34.18 -24.60 4.10
C TYR A 398 35.18 -23.63 4.72
N LEU A 399 34.75 -22.84 5.70
CA LEU A 399 35.60 -21.87 6.40
C LEU A 399 36.17 -22.53 7.65
N ALA A 400 37.39 -23.08 7.56
CA ALA A 400 38.04 -23.74 8.69
C ALA A 400 38.50 -22.74 9.75
N GLU A 401 38.45 -23.13 11.02
CA GLU A 401 38.83 -22.28 12.17
C GLU A 401 40.25 -21.68 12.06
N ASN A 402 41.18 -22.39 11.42
CA ASN A 402 42.57 -21.95 11.19
C ASN A 402 42.72 -20.87 10.10
N GLY A 403 41.62 -20.34 9.56
CA GLY A 403 41.63 -19.32 8.51
C GLY A 403 41.84 -19.87 7.10
N VAL A 404 41.82 -21.19 6.92
CA VAL A 404 41.88 -21.84 5.60
C VAL A 404 40.48 -22.00 5.03
N ILE A 405 40.36 -21.83 3.71
CA ILE A 405 39.15 -22.13 2.95
C ILE A 405 39.36 -23.46 2.24
N ASP A 406 38.55 -24.46 2.60
CA ASP A 406 38.51 -25.73 1.88
C ASP A 406 37.44 -25.65 0.79
N ASN A 407 37.85 -25.80 -0.46
CA ASN A 407 36.91 -25.87 -1.57
C ASN A 407 36.29 -27.28 -1.63
N ILE A 408 34.98 -27.36 -1.50
CA ILE A 408 34.25 -28.62 -1.43
C ILE A 408 33.31 -28.84 -2.63
N GLY A 409 33.37 -27.96 -3.65
CA GLY A 409 32.79 -28.20 -4.98
C GLY A 409 32.04 -27.02 -5.61
N GLY A 410 31.92 -26.98 -6.94
CA GLY A 410 31.21 -25.92 -7.67
C GLY A 410 31.73 -25.71 -9.10
N LYS A 411 31.21 -24.69 -9.81
CA LYS A 411 31.64 -24.32 -11.18
C LYS A 411 32.38 -22.96 -11.23
N GLY A 412 32.84 -22.44 -10.08
CA GLY A 412 33.46 -21.12 -9.96
C GLY A 412 34.98 -21.11 -10.12
N HIS A 413 35.59 -19.93 -10.01
CA HIS A 413 37.05 -19.78 -9.93
C HIS A 413 37.55 -20.16 -8.53
N ASP A 414 38.67 -20.88 -8.45
CA ASP A 414 39.27 -21.38 -7.20
C ASP A 414 40.47 -20.52 -6.77
N ASN A 415 40.22 -19.23 -6.58
CA ASN A 415 41.26 -18.24 -6.31
C ASN A 415 41.28 -17.79 -4.85
N GLU A 416 40.49 -18.41 -3.98
CA GLU A 416 40.24 -18.00 -2.61
C GLU A 416 40.57 -19.13 -1.65
N TYR A 417 41.58 -18.92 -0.83
CA TYR A 417 42.24 -19.96 -0.04
C TYR A 417 42.31 -19.65 1.44
N TYR A 418 42.22 -18.36 1.78
CA TYR A 418 42.27 -17.93 3.16
C TYR A 418 41.14 -16.99 3.45
N TRP A 419 40.70 -17.00 4.70
CA TRP A 419 39.78 -16.03 5.22
C TRP A 419 40.29 -15.50 6.55
N GLU A 420 39.96 -14.26 6.85
CA GLU A 420 40.23 -13.63 8.13
C GLU A 420 39.17 -12.57 8.42
N ILE A 421 39.15 -12.09 9.67
CA ILE A 421 38.25 -11.03 10.10
C ILE A 421 39.11 -9.79 10.36
N LEU A 422 38.87 -8.74 9.58
CA LEU A 422 39.51 -7.44 9.79
C LEU A 422 38.44 -6.36 9.92
N ASN A 423 38.53 -5.54 10.97
CA ASN A 423 37.63 -4.39 11.18
C ASN A 423 36.15 -4.75 10.99
N ASN A 424 35.71 -5.85 11.61
CA ASN A 424 34.34 -6.37 11.53
C ASN A 424 33.87 -6.72 10.11
N SER A 425 34.82 -7.07 9.23
CA SER A 425 34.57 -7.53 7.86
C SER A 425 35.21 -8.89 7.66
N LEU A 426 34.52 -9.81 6.97
CA LEU A 426 35.11 -11.05 6.49
C LEU A 426 35.92 -10.73 5.23
N VAL A 427 37.22 -10.99 5.28
CA VAL A 427 38.16 -10.77 4.17
C VAL A 427 38.57 -12.13 3.64
N ILE A 428 38.28 -12.38 2.38
CA ILE A 428 38.76 -13.56 1.67
C ILE A 428 40.00 -13.19 0.86
N LYS A 429 40.98 -14.08 0.83
CA LYS A 429 42.29 -13.88 0.19
C LYS A 429 42.68 -15.05 -0.70
N ASN A 430 43.51 -14.76 -1.71
CA ASN A 430 44.09 -15.75 -2.61
C ASN A 430 45.35 -16.43 -2.02
N LYS A 431 45.96 -17.35 -2.77
CA LYS A 431 47.22 -18.02 -2.41
C LYS A 431 48.36 -17.06 -2.04
N ALA A 432 48.44 -15.91 -2.72
CA ALA A 432 49.42 -14.86 -2.48
C ALA A 432 49.04 -13.91 -1.32
N ARG A 433 47.98 -14.23 -0.54
CA ARG A 433 47.44 -13.41 0.56
C ARG A 433 46.88 -12.06 0.13
N GLU A 434 46.61 -11.86 -1.14
CA GLU A 434 45.95 -10.67 -1.65
C GLU A 434 44.44 -10.78 -1.48
N VAL A 435 43.76 -9.65 -1.24
CA VAL A 435 42.31 -9.61 -1.01
C VAL A 435 41.56 -9.94 -2.28
N SER A 436 40.74 -10.99 -2.23
CA SER A 436 39.84 -11.38 -3.31
C SER A 436 38.41 -10.89 -3.06
N SER A 437 37.96 -10.76 -1.82
CA SER A 437 36.65 -10.16 -1.52
C SER A 437 36.57 -9.69 -0.07
N ILE A 438 35.75 -8.66 0.16
CA ILE A 438 35.49 -8.12 1.49
C ILE A 438 33.98 -8.09 1.72
N PHE A 439 33.51 -8.83 2.72
CA PHE A 439 32.12 -8.84 3.16
C PHE A 439 31.95 -7.94 4.37
N LYS A 440 31.03 -6.98 4.29
CA LYS A 440 30.85 -5.91 5.30
C LYS A 440 29.48 -5.90 5.95
N GLU A 441 28.53 -6.64 5.38
CA GLU A 441 27.14 -6.67 5.82
C GLU A 441 26.73 -8.11 6.06
N ILE A 442 26.17 -8.38 7.22
CA ILE A 442 25.55 -9.66 7.58
C ILE A 442 24.05 -9.44 7.71
N PHE A 443 23.24 -10.36 7.18
CA PHE A 443 21.82 -10.38 7.42
C PHE A 443 21.27 -11.81 7.46
N TYR A 444 20.12 -11.95 8.12
CA TYR A 444 19.38 -13.21 8.21
C TYR A 444 18.19 -13.19 7.26
N TYR A 445 18.02 -14.26 6.50
CA TYR A 445 16.84 -14.46 5.67
C TYR A 445 16.47 -15.95 5.65
N LYS A 446 15.19 -16.27 5.92
CA LYS A 446 14.68 -17.64 5.97
C LYS A 446 15.56 -18.61 6.78
N GLN A 447 15.99 -18.19 7.98
CA GLN A 447 16.87 -18.96 8.89
C GLN A 447 18.29 -19.23 8.37
N LYS A 448 18.74 -18.55 7.30
CA LYS A 448 20.11 -18.63 6.79
C LYS A 448 20.86 -17.34 6.99
N ILE A 449 22.18 -17.46 7.11
CA ILE A 449 23.11 -16.34 7.16
C ILE A 449 23.50 -15.94 5.74
N TYR A 450 23.47 -14.65 5.46
CA TYR A 450 23.96 -14.07 4.22
C TYR A 450 24.96 -12.96 4.54
N LEU A 451 26.04 -12.91 3.76
CA LEU A 451 27.00 -11.83 3.77
C LEU A 451 27.12 -11.22 2.38
N ASN A 452 27.12 -9.89 2.32
CA ASN A 452 27.36 -9.14 1.07
C ASN A 452 28.74 -8.48 1.09
N GLY A 453 29.43 -8.56 -0.05
CA GLY A 453 30.78 -8.04 -0.19
C GLY A 453 31.14 -7.56 -1.59
N TYR A 454 32.35 -6.99 -1.72
CA TYR A 454 32.87 -6.38 -2.94
C TYR A 454 34.30 -6.83 -3.24
N PHE A 455 34.70 -6.78 -4.52
CA PHE A 455 36.08 -6.98 -5.01
C PHE A 455 36.93 -5.70 -4.90
N LYS A 456 38.24 -5.85 -4.69
CA LYS A 456 39.22 -4.75 -4.71
C LYS A 456 40.20 -4.99 -5.87
N ASN A 457 40.47 -3.93 -6.66
CA ASN A 457 41.32 -3.80 -7.88
C ASN A 457 40.49 -3.43 -9.13
N ASP A 458 40.07 -2.16 -9.19
CA ASP A 458 39.47 -1.45 -10.35
C ASP A 458 38.23 -2.04 -11.04
N ILE A 459 37.67 -3.14 -10.52
CA ILE A 459 36.40 -3.72 -10.97
C ILE A 459 35.50 -3.96 -9.77
N SER A 460 34.40 -3.21 -9.67
CA SER A 460 33.41 -3.43 -8.60
C SER A 460 32.55 -4.65 -8.90
N ILE A 461 32.91 -5.80 -8.34
CA ILE A 461 32.13 -7.04 -8.40
C ILE A 461 31.57 -7.34 -7.02
N GLN A 462 30.25 -7.53 -6.92
CA GLN A 462 29.58 -7.89 -5.67
C GLN A 462 29.44 -9.41 -5.51
N PHE A 463 29.68 -9.88 -4.29
CA PHE A 463 29.61 -11.27 -3.90
C PHE A 463 28.59 -11.50 -2.79
N ASN A 464 27.98 -12.68 -2.82
CA ASN A 464 27.13 -13.23 -1.78
C ASN A 464 27.81 -14.45 -1.18
N LEU A 465 27.86 -14.51 0.15
CA LEU A 465 28.23 -15.70 0.91
C LEU A 465 27.00 -16.13 1.71
N ARG A 466 26.47 -17.33 1.46
CA ARG A 466 25.27 -17.84 2.16
C ARG A 466 25.53 -19.21 2.74
N GLU A 467 25.05 -19.49 3.94
CA GLU A 467 25.19 -20.83 4.54
C GLU A 467 24.53 -21.88 3.62
N SER A 468 25.25 -22.98 3.34
CA SER A 468 24.69 -24.10 2.57
C SER A 468 23.64 -24.81 3.40
N ASP A 469 22.61 -25.33 2.72
CA ASP A 469 21.77 -26.39 3.29
C ASP A 469 22.58 -27.65 3.57
#